data_AF-F2JSB1-F1
#
_entry.id   AF-F2JSB1-F1
#
_cell.length_a   1.000
_cell.length_b   1.000
_cell.length_c   1.000
_cell.angle_alpha   90.00
_cell.angle_beta   90.00
_cell.angle_gamma   90.00
#
_symmetry.space_group_name_H-M   'P 1'
#
loop_
_entity.id
_entity.type
_entity.pdbx_description
1 polymer ?
#
loop_
_entity_poly.entity_id
_entity_poly.type
_entity_poly.pdbx_seq_one_letter_code
_entity_poly.pdbx_strand_id
1 'polypeptide(L)'
;MNMTNLSKTQKLVFSSMLMALYIVILYFTQSFSFGAYQIRIATSMYALSYFFPFLVFPLGLANFIANALFGGLGLLDMIGGLTVGIVTTYSIVLIKQGNLNKWLIALPIILVPGLGVSIWLSYLLNLPYTALAMSLCIGQIIPALVGVLLVKTLAPIICKTQKENLV
;
A
#
# COMPACT_ATOMS: atom_id res chain seq x y z
N MET A 1 -0.37 -15.42 -18.58
CA MET A 1 -0.41 -14.04 -19.10
C MET A 1 0.99 -13.44 -19.05
N ASN A 2 1.65 -13.35 -20.19
CA ASN A 2 2.98 -12.75 -20.30
C ASN A 2 2.85 -11.23 -20.10
N MET A 3 3.18 -10.74 -18.90
CA MET A 3 2.86 -9.38 -18.45
C MET A 3 3.64 -8.27 -19.17
N THR A 4 4.61 -8.66 -19.99
CA THR A 4 5.39 -7.81 -20.89
C THR A 4 4.61 -7.42 -22.16
N ASN A 5 3.52 -8.13 -22.48
CA ASN A 5 2.64 -7.90 -23.64
C ASN A 5 1.23 -7.40 -23.28
N LEU A 6 1.06 -6.69 -22.16
CA LEU A 6 -0.21 -6.01 -21.87
C LEU A 6 -0.29 -4.70 -22.65
N SER A 7 -1.36 -4.55 -23.45
CA SER A 7 -1.71 -3.28 -24.09
C SER A 7 -1.88 -2.18 -23.03
N LYS A 8 -1.60 -0.92 -23.40
CA LYS A 8 -1.77 0.25 -22.52
C LYS A 8 -3.15 0.26 -21.87
N THR A 9 -4.19 -0.14 -22.62
CA THR A 9 -5.57 -0.24 -22.15
C THR A 9 -5.74 -1.30 -21.06
N GLN A 10 -5.13 -2.48 -21.20
CA GLN A 10 -5.26 -3.55 -20.21
C GLN A 10 -4.56 -3.20 -18.89
N LYS A 11 -3.40 -2.52 -18.95
CA LYS A 11 -2.72 -2.00 -17.75
C LYS A 11 -3.58 -0.97 -17.02
N LEU A 12 -4.27 -0.11 -17.76
CA LEU A 12 -5.18 0.89 -17.20
C LEU A 12 -6.38 0.21 -16.52
N VAL A 13 -7.03 -0.75 -17.18
CA VAL A 13 -8.17 -1.50 -16.61
C VAL A 13 -7.77 -2.28 -15.35
N PHE A 14 -6.61 -2.94 -15.36
CA PHE A 14 -6.14 -3.65 -14.17
C PHE A 14 -5.83 -2.69 -13.01
N SER A 15 -5.24 -1.54 -13.31
CA SER A 15 -4.97 -0.49 -12.33
C SER A 15 -6.26 0.06 -11.72
N SER A 16 -7.26 0.38 -12.55
CA SER A 16 -8.55 0.91 -12.07
C SER A 16 -9.31 -0.12 -11.22
N MET A 17 -9.29 -1.40 -11.60
CA MET A 17 -9.89 -2.47 -10.82
C MET A 17 -9.25 -2.60 -9.43
N LEU A 18 -7.92 -2.52 -9.35
CA LEU A 18 -7.20 -2.53 -8.08
C LEU A 18 -7.47 -1.29 -7.23
N MET A 19 -7.53 -0.11 -7.86
CA MET A 19 -7.90 1.12 -7.16
C MET A 19 -9.31 1.02 -6.58
N ALA A 20 -10.26 0.50 -7.34
CA ALA A 20 -11.63 0.27 -6.87
C ALA A 20 -11.66 -0.71 -5.69
N LEU A 21 -10.94 -1.84 -5.81
CA LEU A 21 -10.85 -2.82 -4.73
C LEU A 21 -10.22 -2.21 -3.46
N TYR A 22 -9.17 -1.41 -3.61
CA TYR A 22 -8.51 -0.69 -2.52
C TYR A 22 -9.49 0.22 -1.77
N ILE A 23 -10.28 1.01 -2.50
CA ILE A 23 -11.27 1.92 -1.93
C ILE A 23 -12.39 1.14 -1.24
N VAL A 24 -12.88 0.04 -1.84
CA VAL A 24 -13.93 -0.80 -1.24
C VAL A 24 -13.46 -1.44 0.06
N ILE A 25 -12.24 -1.98 0.09
CA ILE A 25 -11.66 -2.54 1.33
C ILE A 25 -11.59 -1.44 2.39
N LEU A 26 -11.09 -0.25 2.04
CA LEU A 26 -11.05 0.86 2.99
C LEU A 26 -12.42 1.29 3.47
N TYR A 27 -13.44 1.30 2.62
CA TYR A 27 -14.81 1.62 3.01
C TYR A 27 -15.34 0.66 4.08
N PHE A 28 -15.12 -0.65 3.92
CA PHE A 28 -15.52 -1.63 4.93
C PHE A 28 -14.65 -1.56 6.19
N THR A 29 -13.38 -1.20 6.06
CA THR A 29 -12.43 -1.15 7.19
C THR A 29 -12.29 0.25 7.81
N GLN A 30 -13.11 1.22 7.40
CA GLN A 30 -12.99 2.62 7.82
C GLN A 30 -13.11 2.79 9.35
N SER A 31 -13.96 1.97 10.00
CA SER A 31 -14.15 1.97 11.45
C SER A 31 -12.86 1.60 12.22
N PHE A 32 -11.97 0.80 11.61
CA PHE A 32 -10.66 0.48 12.16
C PHE A 32 -9.55 1.41 11.66
N SER A 33 -9.76 2.15 10.57
CA SER A 33 -8.77 3.07 10.01
C SER A 33 -8.76 4.47 10.65
N PHE A 34 -9.80 4.86 11.40
CA PHE A 34 -9.89 6.16 12.11
C PHE A 34 -10.05 6.06 13.64
N GLY A 35 -9.94 4.86 14.21
CA GLY A 35 -9.96 4.65 15.66
C GLY A 35 -8.63 4.97 16.35
N ALA A 36 -8.57 4.76 17.68
CA ALA A 36 -7.34 4.94 18.49
C ALA A 36 -6.15 4.08 18.01
N TYR A 37 -6.44 2.95 17.36
CA TYR A 37 -5.49 2.17 16.57
C TYR A 37 -5.90 2.26 15.10
N GLN A 38 -5.15 3.01 14.30
CA GLN A 38 -5.43 3.17 12.87
C GLN A 38 -4.85 1.97 12.10
N ILE A 39 -5.68 0.94 11.89
CA ILE A 39 -5.32 -0.25 11.12
C ILE A 39 -5.78 -0.04 9.68
N ARG A 40 -4.82 0.13 8.76
CA ARG A 40 -5.10 0.32 7.32
C ARG A 40 -4.87 -0.98 6.57
N ILE A 41 -5.85 -1.90 6.57
CA ILE A 41 -5.74 -3.22 5.93
C ILE A 41 -5.38 -3.12 4.43
N ALA A 42 -5.82 -2.04 3.77
CA ALA A 42 -5.53 -1.80 2.36
C ALA A 42 -4.04 -1.59 2.06
N THR A 43 -3.17 -1.25 3.03
CA THR A 43 -1.72 -1.15 2.81
C THR A 43 -1.09 -2.51 2.49
N SER A 44 -1.75 -3.63 2.82
CA SER A 44 -1.32 -4.96 2.37
C SER A 44 -1.32 -5.09 0.85
N MET A 45 -2.20 -4.34 0.15
CA MET A 45 -2.23 -4.29 -1.33
C MET A 45 -1.01 -3.57 -1.92
N TYR A 46 -0.28 -2.76 -1.13
CA TYR A 46 0.99 -2.17 -1.58
C TYR A 46 2.04 -3.23 -1.87
N ALA A 47 1.99 -4.38 -1.20
CA ALA A 47 2.87 -5.50 -1.49
C ALA A 47 2.69 -6.02 -2.93
N LEU A 48 1.55 -5.76 -3.59
CA LEU A 48 1.33 -6.12 -4.98
C LEU A 48 2.19 -5.32 -5.96
N SER A 49 2.66 -4.12 -5.59
CA SER A 49 3.61 -3.34 -6.40
C SER A 49 4.95 -4.06 -6.57
N TYR A 50 5.27 -5.03 -5.69
CA TYR A 50 6.41 -5.93 -5.85
C TYR A 50 6.35 -6.67 -7.19
N PHE A 51 5.20 -7.20 -7.58
CA PHE A 51 5.06 -7.88 -8.87
C PHE A 51 4.96 -6.88 -10.02
N PHE A 52 4.23 -5.79 -9.80
CA PHE A 52 3.87 -4.84 -10.82
C PHE A 52 4.38 -3.42 -10.48
N PRO A 53 5.55 -3.01 -10.99
CA PRO A 53 6.08 -1.68 -10.70
C PRO A 53 5.20 -0.54 -11.23
N PHE A 54 4.34 -0.79 -12.23
CA PHE A 54 3.40 0.22 -12.74
C PHE A 54 2.25 0.53 -11.76
N LEU A 55 2.02 -0.29 -10.72
CA LEU A 55 0.97 -0.08 -9.72
C LEU A 55 1.34 0.99 -8.67
N VAL A 56 2.61 1.43 -8.61
CA VAL A 56 3.08 2.46 -7.67
C VAL A 56 2.21 3.71 -7.74
N PHE A 57 1.93 4.18 -8.96
CA PHE A 57 1.12 5.39 -9.16
C PHE A 57 -0.38 5.16 -8.88
N PRO A 58 -1.05 4.13 -9.44
CA PRO A 58 -2.44 3.80 -9.11
C PRO A 58 -2.70 3.60 -7.62
N LEU A 59 -1.83 2.91 -6.89
CA LEU A 59 -2.01 2.66 -5.46
C LEU A 59 -1.82 3.92 -4.61
N GLY A 60 -0.88 4.79 -4.99
CA GLY A 60 -0.76 6.13 -4.40
C GLY A 60 -1.99 7.00 -4.65
N LEU A 61 -2.54 6.95 -5.88
CA LEU A 61 -3.75 7.68 -6.27
C LEU A 61 -5.00 7.12 -5.57
N ALA A 62 -5.11 5.80 -5.42
CA ALA A 62 -6.16 5.18 -4.60
C ALA A 62 -6.08 5.66 -3.14
N ASN A 63 -4.87 5.82 -2.60
CA ASN A 63 -4.67 6.35 -1.26
C ASN A 63 -5.14 7.81 -1.15
N PHE A 64 -4.82 8.63 -2.14
CA PHE A 64 -5.29 10.02 -2.25
C PHE A 64 -6.81 10.11 -2.29
N ILE A 65 -7.45 9.33 -3.17
CA ILE A 65 -8.92 9.31 -3.30
C ILE A 65 -9.54 8.81 -2.00
N ALA A 66 -9.00 7.76 -1.39
CA ALA A 66 -9.55 7.23 -0.15
C ALA A 66 -9.41 8.23 1.01
N ASN A 67 -8.29 8.96 1.10
CA ASN A 67 -8.14 10.02 2.09
C ASN A 67 -9.04 11.23 1.78
N ALA A 68 -9.31 11.52 0.51
CA ALA A 68 -10.27 12.55 0.12
C ALA A 68 -11.71 12.20 0.52
N LEU A 69 -12.09 10.93 0.37
CA LEU A 69 -13.44 10.45 0.64
C LEU A 69 -13.70 10.15 2.13
N PHE A 70 -12.72 9.57 2.81
CA PHE A 70 -12.89 9.05 4.18
C PHE A 70 -12.00 9.75 5.22
N GLY A 71 -10.90 10.37 4.79
CA GLY A 71 -9.92 10.99 5.67
C GLY A 71 -10.47 12.21 6.40
N GLY A 72 -11.24 13.07 5.73
CA GLY A 72 -11.89 14.25 6.34
C GLY A 72 -10.95 15.30 6.94
N LEU A 73 -9.64 15.02 7.03
CA LEU A 73 -8.60 15.81 7.69
C LEU A 73 -7.95 16.87 6.75
N GLY A 74 -8.57 17.12 5.60
CA GLY A 74 -8.17 18.18 4.66
C GLY A 74 -7.08 17.78 3.65
N LEU A 75 -6.65 18.77 2.86
CA LEU A 75 -5.71 18.60 1.73
C LEU A 75 -4.34 18.02 2.14
N LEU A 76 -3.90 18.27 3.38
CA LEU A 76 -2.64 17.74 3.90
C LEU A 76 -2.64 16.22 4.01
N ASP A 77 -3.75 15.62 4.45
CA ASP A 77 -3.87 14.15 4.54
C ASP A 77 -4.05 13.50 3.16
N MET A 78 -4.64 14.21 2.20
CA MET A 78 -4.72 13.76 0.81
C MET A 78 -3.33 13.70 0.17
N ILE A 79 -2.57 14.80 0.21
CA ILE A 79 -1.23 14.87 -0.38
C ILE A 79 -0.25 13.98 0.39
N GLY A 80 -0.30 13.99 1.72
CA GLY A 80 0.49 13.10 2.57
C GLY A 80 0.20 11.62 2.31
N GLY A 81 -1.07 11.26 2.13
CA GLY A 81 -1.46 9.92 1.72
C GLY A 81 -0.87 9.52 0.37
N LEU A 82 -0.93 10.41 -0.63
CA LEU A 82 -0.34 10.14 -1.95
C LEU A 82 1.17 9.90 -1.85
N THR A 83 1.90 10.77 -1.14
CA THR A 83 3.35 10.66 -1.00
C THR A 83 3.75 9.39 -0.26
N VAL A 84 3.09 9.08 0.87
CA VAL A 84 3.32 7.84 1.62
C VAL A 84 3.02 6.61 0.79
N GLY A 85 1.93 6.60 0.02
CA GLY A 85 1.57 5.48 -0.85
C GLY A 85 2.62 5.23 -1.94
N ILE A 86 3.09 6.30 -2.59
CA ILE A 86 4.15 6.23 -3.62
C ILE A 86 5.47 5.79 -2.99
N VAL A 87 5.89 6.40 -1.88
CA VAL A 87 7.15 6.06 -1.20
C VAL A 87 7.14 4.59 -0.74
N THR A 88 6.05 4.14 -0.12
CA THR A 88 5.91 2.75 0.35
C THR A 88 6.03 1.78 -0.82
N THR A 89 5.24 1.98 -1.87
CA THR A 89 5.22 1.07 -3.03
C THR A 89 6.51 1.13 -3.84
N TYR A 90 7.17 2.28 -3.92
CA TYR A 90 8.48 2.45 -4.56
C TYR A 90 9.60 1.73 -3.78
N SER A 91 9.62 1.84 -2.45
CA SER A 91 10.56 1.09 -1.60
C SER A 91 10.43 -0.43 -1.81
N ILE A 92 9.21 -0.94 -1.97
CA ILE A 92 8.97 -2.36 -2.26
C ILE A 92 9.54 -2.77 -3.62
N VAL A 93 9.44 -1.91 -4.64
CA VAL A 93 10.05 -2.14 -5.95
C VAL A 93 11.57 -2.15 -5.86
N LEU A 94 12.18 -1.26 -5.08
CA LEU A 94 13.63 -1.24 -4.84
C LEU A 94 14.11 -2.53 -4.16
N ILE A 95 13.37 -3.04 -3.17
CA ILE A 95 13.69 -4.31 -2.48
C ILE A 95 13.73 -5.47 -3.48
N LYS A 96 12.81 -5.49 -4.46
CA LYS A 96 12.83 -6.46 -5.54
C LYS A 96 14.06 -6.32 -6.44
N GLN A 97 14.37 -5.09 -6.86
CA GLN A 97 15.52 -4.83 -7.73
C GLN A 97 16.85 -5.20 -7.07
N GLY A 98 16.96 -4.99 -5.75
CA GLY A 98 18.11 -5.40 -4.95
C GLY A 98 18.15 -6.89 -4.58
N ASN A 99 17.19 -7.70 -5.03
CA ASN A 99 17.06 -9.13 -4.71
C ASN A 99 17.13 -9.43 -3.19
N LEU A 100 16.61 -8.50 -2.38
CA LEU A 100 16.66 -8.54 -0.93
C LEU A 100 15.62 -9.52 -0.35
N ASN A 101 15.79 -9.88 0.92
CA ASN A 101 14.90 -10.80 1.62
C ASN A 101 13.45 -10.29 1.59
N LYS A 102 12.49 -11.15 1.24
CA LYS A 102 11.06 -10.80 1.10
C LYS A 102 10.44 -10.26 2.39
N TRP A 103 10.99 -10.62 3.55
CA TRP A 103 10.59 -10.09 4.85
C TRP A 103 10.85 -8.59 4.99
N LEU A 104 11.80 -8.04 4.24
CA LEU A 104 12.10 -6.60 4.26
C LEU A 104 10.96 -5.74 3.72
N ILE A 105 9.99 -6.33 3.00
CA ILE A 105 8.78 -5.66 2.48
C ILE A 105 7.88 -5.18 3.62
N ALA A 106 7.88 -5.86 4.78
CA ALA A 106 7.11 -5.42 5.94
C ALA A 106 7.59 -4.07 6.48
N LEU A 107 8.89 -3.79 6.38
CA LEU A 107 9.51 -2.59 6.94
C LEU A 107 8.95 -1.29 6.32
N PRO A 108 8.94 -1.09 4.99
CA PRO A 108 8.34 0.11 4.41
C PRO A 108 6.83 0.18 4.64
N ILE A 109 6.11 -0.95 4.69
CA ILE A 109 4.66 -0.96 4.96
C ILE A 109 4.34 -0.50 6.39
N ILE A 110 5.22 -0.77 7.35
CA ILE A 110 5.05 -0.33 8.75
C ILE A 110 5.56 1.10 8.93
N LEU A 111 6.80 1.36 8.54
CA LEU A 111 7.48 2.62 8.87
C LEU A 111 6.97 3.80 8.05
N VAL A 112 6.72 3.64 6.76
CA VAL A 112 6.38 4.78 5.90
C VAL A 112 4.99 5.32 6.24
N PRO A 113 3.93 4.49 6.35
CA PRO A 113 2.64 4.96 6.83
C PRO A 113 2.66 5.27 8.33
N GLY A 114 3.36 4.47 9.14
CA GLY A 114 3.37 4.63 10.59
C GLY A 114 4.02 5.93 11.06
N LEU A 115 5.17 6.30 10.49
CA LEU A 115 5.86 7.55 10.80
C LEU A 115 5.36 8.71 9.94
N GLY A 116 5.15 8.47 8.65
CA GLY A 116 4.72 9.52 7.71
C GLY A 116 3.38 10.11 8.13
N VAL A 117 2.33 9.27 8.23
CA VAL A 117 0.97 9.73 8.52
C VAL A 117 0.87 10.41 9.88
N SER A 118 1.66 9.97 10.85
CA SER A 118 1.68 10.54 12.19
C SER A 118 2.12 11.99 12.25
N ILE A 119 2.96 12.46 11.32
CA ILE A 119 3.54 13.83 11.35
C ILE A 119 2.43 14.87 11.18
N TRP A 120 1.64 14.75 10.11
CA TRP A 120 0.56 15.71 9.86
C TRP A 120 -0.67 15.43 10.71
N LEU A 121 -0.93 14.17 11.05
CA LEU A 121 -2.08 13.80 11.86
C LEU A 121 -1.93 14.27 13.32
N SER A 122 -0.73 14.27 13.88
CA SER A 122 -0.43 14.89 15.18
C SER A 122 -0.70 16.40 15.16
N TYR A 123 -0.33 17.07 14.07
CA TYR A 123 -0.57 18.51 13.88
C TYR A 123 -2.08 18.83 13.74
N LEU A 124 -2.83 18.00 13.01
CA LEU A 124 -4.26 18.20 12.77
C LEU A 124 -5.14 17.85 13.98
N LEU A 125 -4.80 16.79 14.72
CA LEU A 125 -5.60 16.31 15.87
C LEU A 125 -5.13 16.87 17.22
N ASN A 126 -4.06 17.67 17.27
CA ASN A 126 -3.41 18.14 18.51
C ASN A 126 -3.09 17.00 19.51
N LEU A 127 -2.84 15.80 18.99
CA LEU A 127 -2.50 14.61 19.79
C LEU A 127 -0.98 14.40 19.82
N PRO A 128 -0.42 13.83 20.90
CA PRO A 128 1.00 13.58 20.99
C PRO A 128 1.47 12.63 19.87
N TYR A 129 2.40 13.12 19.06
CA TYR A 129 2.98 12.41 17.90
C TYR A 129 3.43 10.99 18.24
N THR A 130 4.08 10.81 19.40
CA THR A 130 4.63 9.52 19.82
C THR A 130 3.55 8.48 20.08
N ALA A 131 2.42 8.86 20.70
CA ALA A 131 1.32 7.94 20.95
C ALA A 131 0.66 7.51 19.64
N LEU A 132 0.45 8.48 18.74
CA LEU A 132 -0.15 8.23 17.44
C LEU A 132 0.75 7.36 16.54
N ALA A 133 2.06 7.66 16.49
CA ALA A 133 3.05 6.88 15.74
C ALA A 133 3.16 5.46 16.25
N MET A 134 3.12 5.24 17.56
CA MET A 134 3.13 3.89 18.14
C MET A 134 1.86 3.12 17.78
N SER A 135 0.68 3.73 17.95
CA SER A 135 -0.60 3.11 17.58
C SER A 135 -0.67 2.77 16.09
N LEU A 136 -0.19 3.67 15.23
CA LEU A 136 -0.13 3.47 13.79
C LEU A 136 0.86 2.37 13.40
N CYS A 137 2.08 2.39 13.94
CA CYS A 137 3.07 1.34 13.70
C CYS A 137 2.52 -0.04 14.11
N ILE A 138 1.87 -0.15 15.28
CA ILE A 138 1.24 -1.39 15.72
C ILE A 138 0.12 -1.81 14.76
N GLY A 139 -0.72 -0.85 14.34
CA GLY A 139 -1.79 -1.10 13.39
C GLY A 139 -1.32 -1.55 12.00
N GLN A 140 -0.11 -1.17 11.58
CA GLN A 140 0.47 -1.59 10.30
C GLN A 140 1.14 -2.98 10.36
N ILE A 141 1.36 -3.57 11.54
CA ILE A 141 1.97 -4.91 11.66
C ILE A 141 1.11 -5.97 10.95
N ILE A 142 -0.20 -5.96 11.17
CA ILE A 142 -1.13 -6.92 10.56
C ILE A 142 -1.14 -6.78 9.03
N PRO A 143 -1.37 -5.59 8.44
CA PRO A 143 -1.27 -5.38 7.00
C PRO A 143 0.09 -5.76 6.42
N ALA A 144 1.18 -5.49 7.12
CA ALA A 144 2.54 -5.80 6.66
C ALA A 144 2.79 -7.31 6.62
N LEU A 145 2.37 -8.06 7.64
CA LEU A 145 2.44 -9.52 7.64
C LEU A 145 1.61 -10.13 6.51
N VAL A 146 0.37 -9.63 6.32
CA VAL A 146 -0.50 -10.07 5.23
C VAL A 146 0.15 -9.75 3.88
N GLY A 147 0.73 -8.56 3.71
CA GLY A 147 1.44 -8.16 2.50
C GLY A 147 2.65 -9.05 2.17
N VAL A 148 3.49 -9.37 3.16
CA VAL A 148 4.63 -10.28 2.98
C VAL A 148 4.16 -11.69 2.64
N LEU A 149 3.13 -12.20 3.32
CA LEU A 149 2.57 -13.51 3.05
C LEU A 149 2.03 -13.59 1.62
N LEU A 150 1.29 -12.56 1.20
CA LEU A 150 0.76 -12.42 -0.16
C LEU A 150 1.89 -12.44 -1.20
N VAL A 151 2.98 -11.71 -0.98
CA VAL A 151 4.14 -11.77 -1.89
C VAL A 151 4.79 -13.15 -1.89
N LYS A 152 4.91 -13.81 -0.74
CA LYS A 152 5.54 -15.13 -0.66
C LYS A 152 4.71 -16.21 -1.36
N THR A 153 3.39 -16.15 -1.28
CA THR A 153 2.47 -17.12 -1.91
C THR A 153 2.30 -16.84 -3.40
N LEU A 154 2.17 -15.58 -3.81
CA LEU A 154 2.02 -15.24 -5.23
C LEU A 154 3.33 -15.32 -6.02
N ALA A 155 4.49 -15.11 -5.40
CA ALA A 155 5.78 -15.16 -6.10
C ALA A 155 6.03 -16.46 -6.89
N PRO A 156 5.90 -17.66 -6.31
CA PRO A 156 6.09 -18.91 -7.05
C PRO A 156 5.03 -19.10 -8.14
N ILE A 157 3.78 -18.71 -7.89
CA ILE A 157 2.67 -18.86 -8.85
C ILE A 157 2.92 -17.99 -10.08
N ILE A 158 3.20 -16.69 -9.88
CA ILE A 158 3.44 -15.75 -10.98
C ILE A 158 4.70 -16.15 -11.76
N CYS A 159 5.76 -16.58 -11.07
CA CYS A 159 6.98 -17.04 -11.73
C CYS A 159 6.74 -18.28 -12.59
N LYS A 160 5.94 -19.24 -12.10
CA LYS A 160 5.53 -20.42 -12.86
C LYS A 160 4.70 -20.05 -14.09
N THR A 161 3.71 -19.18 -13.94
CA THR A 161 2.89 -18.69 -15.06
C THR A 161 3.71 -17.91 -16.09
N GLN A 162 4.72 -17.13 -15.68
CA GLN A 162 5.60 -16.45 -16.64
C GLN A 162 6.44 -17.45 -17.44
N LYS A 163 6.94 -18.51 -16.80
CA LYS A 163 7.73 -19.56 -17.45
C LYS A 163 6.90 -20.41 -18.41
N GLU A 164 5.65 -20.72 -18.07
CA GLU A 164 4.70 -21.43 -18.94
C GLU A 164 4.20 -20.60 -20.12
N ASN A 165 4.30 -19.27 -20.09
CA ASN A 165 3.94 -18.40 -21.23
C ASN A 165 5.13 -18.10 -22.17
N LEU A 166 6.31 -18.66 -21.89
CA LEU A 166 7.54 -18.53 -22.68
C LEU A 166 7.94 -19.84 -23.41
N VAL A 167 7.19 -20.92 -23.17
CA VAL A 167 7.28 -22.21 -23.90
C VAL A 167 6.06 -22.30 -24.80
#